data_AF-A0AAU4N869-F1
#
_entry.id   AF-A0AAU4N869-F1
#
_cell.length_a   1.000
_cell.length_b   1.000
_cell.length_c   1.000
_cell.angle_alpha   90.00
_cell.angle_beta   90.00
_cell.angle_gamma   90.00
#
_symmetry.space_group_name_H-M   'P 1'
#
loop_
_entity.id
_entity.type
_entity.pdbx_description
1 polymer ?
#
loop_
_entity_poly.entity_id
_entity_poly.type
_entity_poly.pdbx_seq_one_letter_code
_entity_poly.pdbx_strand_id
1 'polypeptide(L)'
;MVLLLCPLLVLASAAALLCTPRIARILQSYVWQEYPCSYPPRGQRRDFVVVVTVAPGHEVTLHTTPYRHNLQHKRDPHPGVIWFAGDPHSGGVVSPVGGHAPLRVVSTALWDRDPQLPPADAVAERAGLARDGRYVRRWF
;
A
#
# COMPACT_ATOMS: atom_id res chain seq x y z
N MET A 1 22.95 6.21 25.60
CA MET A 1 21.88 6.43 24.60
C MET A 1 22.29 6.11 23.15
N VAL A 2 23.58 5.95 22.81
CA VAL A 2 24.04 5.65 21.44
C VAL A 2 23.97 4.15 21.08
N LEU A 3 24.05 3.24 22.06
CA LEU A 3 24.07 1.78 21.86
C LEU A 3 22.74 1.16 21.35
N LEU A 4 21.61 1.87 21.46
CA LEU A 4 20.30 1.41 20.98
C LEU A 4 19.96 1.89 19.55
N LEU A 5 20.71 2.85 19.01
CA LEU A 5 20.46 3.39 17.66
C LEU A 5 20.89 2.42 16.56
N CYS A 6 22.01 1.71 16.74
CA CYS A 6 22.53 0.76 15.76
C CYS A 6 21.56 -0.40 15.43
N PRO A 7 21.00 -1.16 16.39
CA PRO A 7 20.09 -2.25 16.05
C PRO A 7 18.79 -1.75 15.39
N LEU A 8 18.30 -0.57 15.80
CA LEU A 8 17.11 0.06 15.21
C LEU A 8 17.35 0.45 13.74
N LEU A 9 18.50 1.03 13.42
CA LEU A 9 18.89 1.38 12.05
C LEU A 9 19.08 0.14 11.17
N VAL A 10 19.67 -0.93 11.72
CA VAL A 10 19.83 -2.20 11.00
C VAL A 10 18.47 -2.82 10.66
N LEU A 11 17.55 -2.86 11.62
CA LEU A 11 16.19 -3.38 11.40
C LEU A 11 15.40 -2.53 10.39
N ALA A 12 15.51 -1.20 10.47
CA ALA A 12 14.85 -0.31 9.52
C ALA A 12 15.39 -0.47 8.10
N SER A 13 16.71 -0.61 7.96
CA SER A 13 17.38 -0.82 6.67
C SER A 13 17.02 -2.18 6.08
N ALA A 14 16.99 -3.23 6.91
CA ALA A 14 16.59 -4.56 6.47
C ALA A 14 15.13 -4.57 5.98
N ALA A 15 14.20 -3.94 6.69
CA ALA A 15 12.80 -3.82 6.26
C ALA A 15 12.67 -3.05 4.94
N ALA A 16 13.41 -1.95 4.77
CA ALA A 16 13.44 -1.19 3.53
C ALA A 16 13.97 -2.04 2.35
N LEU A 17 15.07 -2.75 2.55
CA LEU A 17 15.67 -3.63 1.54
C LEU A 17 14.75 -4.79 1.14
N LEU A 18 13.93 -5.31 2.05
CA LEU A 18 12.92 -6.33 1.74
C LEU A 18 11.72 -5.76 0.95
N CYS A 19 11.37 -4.49 1.19
CA CYS A 19 10.23 -3.86 0.52
C CYS A 19 10.54 -3.41 -0.91
N THR A 20 11.77 -2.97 -1.20
CA THR A 20 12.15 -2.42 -2.52
C THR A 20 11.96 -3.40 -3.67
N PRO A 21 12.41 -4.68 -3.60
CA PRO A 21 12.19 -5.65 -4.67
C PRO A 21 10.72 -5.96 -4.92
N ARG A 22 9.87 -5.81 -3.89
CA ARG A 22 8.44 -6.04 -4.00
C ARG A 22 7.71 -4.86 -4.63
N ILE A 23 8.06 -3.64 -4.25
CA ILE A 23 7.61 -2.41 -4.94
C ILE A 23 8.00 -2.49 -6.42
N ALA A 24 9.24 -2.86 -6.73
CA ALA A 24 9.70 -3.02 -8.11
C ALA A 24 8.86 -4.04 -8.90
N ARG A 25 8.60 -5.23 -8.34
CA ARG A 25 7.75 -6.25 -8.97
C ARG A 25 6.32 -5.79 -9.23
N ILE A 26 5.73 -5.04 -8.28
CA ILE A 26 4.39 -4.47 -8.46
C ILE A 26 4.40 -3.46 -9.61
N LEU A 27 5.35 -2.53 -9.62
CA LEU A 27 5.45 -1.50 -10.66
C LEU A 27 5.82 -2.04 -12.04
N GLN A 28 6.46 -3.22 -12.11
CA GLN A 28 6.68 -3.94 -13.37
C GLN A 28 5.42 -4.64 -13.89
N SER A 29 4.47 -4.95 -13.00
CA SER A 29 3.26 -5.71 -13.34
C SER A 29 2.03 -4.82 -13.54
N TYR A 30 1.98 -3.70 -12.82
CA TYR A 30 0.85 -2.77 -12.79
C TYR A 30 1.27 -1.38 -13.24
N VAL A 31 0.51 -0.81 -14.17
CA VAL A 31 0.70 0.57 -14.63
C VAL A 31 0.14 1.54 -13.60
N TRP A 32 0.81 2.68 -13.42
CA TRP A 32 0.29 3.79 -12.63
C TRP A 32 -1.01 4.33 -13.21
N GLN A 33 -2.02 4.44 -12.38
CA GLN A 33 -3.28 5.06 -12.72
C GLN A 33 -3.66 6.08 -11.65
N GLU A 34 -4.23 7.19 -12.09
CA GLU A 34 -4.74 8.23 -11.21
C GLU A 34 -6.16 7.84 -10.79
N TYR A 35 -6.39 7.83 -9.48
CA TYR A 35 -7.70 7.54 -8.92
C TYR A 35 -8.13 8.61 -7.93
N PRO A 36 -9.44 8.92 -7.86
CA PRO A 36 -9.98 9.69 -6.77
C PRO A 36 -9.62 9.04 -5.43
N CYS A 37 -9.27 9.86 -4.46
CA CYS A 37 -8.99 9.37 -3.11
C CYS A 37 -9.53 10.29 -2.04
N SER A 38 -9.85 9.69 -0.89
CA SER A 38 -10.19 10.42 0.32
C SER A 38 -9.37 9.88 1.49
N TYR A 39 -9.30 10.70 2.54
CA TYR A 39 -8.64 10.32 3.77
C TYR A 39 -9.63 10.39 4.93
N PRO A 40 -9.74 9.33 5.75
CA PRO A 40 -10.67 9.33 6.87
C PRO A 40 -10.34 10.46 7.87
N PRO A 41 -11.34 11.00 8.59
CA PRO A 41 -11.13 12.09 9.55
C PRO A 41 -10.14 11.69 10.66
N ARG A 42 -9.30 12.66 11.09
CA ARG A 42 -8.34 12.48 12.20
C ARG A 42 -9.09 12.08 13.48
N GLY A 43 -8.59 11.07 14.18
CA GLY A 43 -9.12 10.63 15.49
C GLY A 43 -9.61 9.18 15.52
N GLN A 44 -9.91 8.58 14.38
CA GLN A 44 -9.86 7.12 14.27
C GLN A 44 -8.38 6.73 14.11
N ARG A 45 -7.92 5.60 14.66
CA ARG A 45 -6.54 5.04 14.57
C ARG A 45 -6.04 4.76 13.12
N ARG A 46 -6.35 5.63 12.16
CA ARG A 46 -6.34 5.41 10.70
C ARG A 46 -5.62 6.54 9.95
N ASP A 47 -4.76 7.31 10.61
CA ASP A 47 -4.01 8.44 9.99
C ASP A 47 -3.02 8.00 8.86
N PHE A 48 -2.92 6.71 8.60
CA PHE A 48 -2.09 6.06 7.57
C PHE A 48 -2.93 5.28 6.55
N VAL A 49 -4.23 5.59 6.49
CA VAL A 49 -5.20 4.99 5.59
C VAL A 49 -5.54 5.96 4.47
N VAL A 50 -5.63 5.44 3.25
CA VAL A 50 -6.18 6.14 2.08
C VAL A 50 -7.32 5.29 1.52
N VAL A 51 -8.44 5.94 1.22
CA VAL A 51 -9.54 5.31 0.50
C VAL A 51 -9.40 5.68 -0.97
N VAL A 52 -9.31 4.69 -1.84
CA VAL A 52 -9.12 4.87 -3.29
C VAL A 52 -10.36 4.36 -4.01
N THR A 53 -10.96 5.19 -4.85
CA THR A 53 -12.12 4.83 -5.66
C THR A 53 -11.64 4.26 -6.99
N VAL A 54 -11.48 2.94 -7.06
CA VAL A 54 -10.92 2.26 -8.24
C VAL A 54 -11.94 2.08 -9.37
N ALA A 55 -13.23 2.14 -9.06
CA ALA A 55 -14.33 2.19 -10.01
C ALA A 55 -15.56 2.87 -9.37
N PRO A 56 -16.55 3.33 -10.15
CA PRO A 56 -17.79 3.87 -9.60
C PRO A 56 -18.45 2.89 -8.62
N GLY A 57 -18.64 3.30 -7.37
CA GLY A 57 -19.19 2.46 -6.30
C GLY A 57 -18.24 1.40 -5.74
N HIS A 58 -16.97 1.38 -6.17
CA HIS A 58 -15.96 0.45 -5.66
C HIS A 58 -14.79 1.22 -5.03
N GLU A 59 -14.81 1.27 -3.70
CA GLU A 59 -13.76 1.89 -2.89
C GLU A 59 -12.91 0.85 -2.17
N VAL A 60 -11.60 1.09 -2.14
CA VAL A 60 -10.66 0.25 -1.41
C VAL A 60 -9.99 1.06 -0.33
N THR A 61 -10.06 0.54 0.89
CA THR A 61 -9.36 1.11 2.05
C THR A 61 -7.97 0.51 2.16
N LEU A 62 -6.95 1.30 1.89
CA LEU A 62 -5.55 0.91 1.82
C LEU A 62 -4.78 1.49 3.01
N HIS A 63 -3.84 0.74 3.58
CA HIS A 63 -2.93 1.22 4.62
C HIS A 63 -1.48 1.11 4.17
N THR A 64 -0.63 2.05 4.58
CA THR A 64 0.79 2.02 4.23
C THR A 64 1.55 0.93 5.00
N THR A 65 2.54 0.33 4.34
CA THR A 65 3.39 -0.74 4.88
C THR A 65 4.84 -0.56 4.39
N PRO A 66 5.87 -0.99 5.15
CA PRO A 66 5.81 -1.64 6.47
C PRO A 66 5.59 -0.65 7.61
N TYR A 67 5.74 0.64 7.34
CA TYR A 67 5.54 1.70 8.31
C TYR A 67 4.25 2.47 8.05
N ARG A 68 3.65 2.96 9.13
CA ARG A 68 2.52 3.88 9.08
C ARG A 68 3.04 5.25 8.65
N HIS A 69 2.81 5.60 7.40
CA HIS A 69 3.12 6.89 6.82
C HIS A 69 1.84 7.69 6.68
N ASN A 70 1.81 8.87 7.28
CA ASN A 70 0.72 9.80 7.05
C ASN A 70 0.91 10.45 5.67
N LEU A 71 0.06 10.06 4.72
CA LEU A 71 0.06 10.59 3.36
C LEU A 71 -0.45 12.05 3.31
N GLN A 72 -1.23 12.50 4.29
CA GLN A 72 -1.82 13.85 4.35
C GLN A 72 -0.80 14.94 4.66
N HIS A 73 0.36 14.60 5.25
CA HIS A 73 1.37 15.58 5.66
C HIS A 73 2.45 15.84 4.60
N LYS A 74 2.33 15.24 3.41
CA LYS A 74 3.22 15.54 2.28
C LYS A 74 2.78 16.86 1.60
N ARG A 75 3.69 17.54 0.90
CA ARG A 75 3.42 18.79 0.15
C ARG A 75 2.13 18.58 -0.66
N ASP A 76 1.15 19.47 -0.47
CA ASP A 76 -0.26 19.35 -0.90
C ASP A 76 -1.14 18.52 0.06
N PRO A 77 -1.64 19.13 1.16
CA PRO A 77 -2.45 18.43 2.14
C PRO A 77 -3.84 18.10 1.56
N HIS A 78 -4.11 16.81 1.38
CA HIS A 78 -5.37 16.25 0.87
C HIS A 78 -5.57 16.35 -0.65
N PRO A 79 -4.71 15.72 -1.46
CA PRO A 79 -4.99 15.62 -2.87
C PRO A 79 -6.29 14.81 -3.05
N GLY A 80 -7.21 15.30 -3.87
CA GLY A 80 -8.43 14.57 -4.23
C GLY A 80 -8.16 13.34 -5.11
N VAL A 81 -6.90 13.15 -5.49
CA VAL A 81 -6.42 12.11 -6.39
C VAL A 81 -5.08 11.54 -5.91
N ILE A 82 -4.83 10.26 -6.23
CA ILE A 82 -3.58 9.58 -5.91
C ILE A 82 -3.16 8.68 -7.07
N TRP A 83 -1.86 8.54 -7.29
CA TRP A 83 -1.35 7.49 -8.17
C TRP A 83 -1.40 6.16 -7.45
N PHE A 84 -1.98 5.14 -8.08
CA PHE A 84 -2.00 3.77 -7.60
C PHE A 84 -1.56 2.78 -8.69
N ALA A 85 -0.76 1.79 -8.29
CA ALA A 85 -0.38 0.65 -9.10
C ALA A 85 -0.48 -0.61 -8.24
N GLY A 86 -1.42 -1.51 -8.56
CA GLY A 86 -1.63 -2.75 -7.83
C GLY A 86 -3.01 -3.36 -8.04
N ASP A 87 -3.32 -4.32 -7.18
CA ASP A 87 -4.58 -5.07 -7.19
C ASP A 87 -5.52 -4.53 -6.08
N PRO A 88 -6.77 -4.11 -6.38
CA PRO A 88 -7.75 -3.63 -5.40
C PRO A 88 -8.02 -4.60 -4.23
N HIS A 89 -7.95 -5.90 -4.46
CA HIS A 89 -8.21 -6.94 -3.47
C HIS A 89 -7.03 -7.17 -2.52
N SER A 90 -5.81 -6.77 -2.91
CA SER A 90 -4.59 -7.03 -2.14
C SER A 90 -3.84 -5.78 -1.70
N GLY A 91 -3.70 -4.81 -2.60
CA GLY A 91 -2.89 -3.62 -2.42
C GLY A 91 -1.88 -3.45 -3.54
N GLY A 92 -0.85 -2.65 -3.28
CA GLY A 92 0.06 -2.22 -4.32
C GLY A 92 1.00 -1.14 -3.84
N VAL A 93 1.16 -0.12 -4.68
CA VAL A 93 1.99 1.04 -4.43
C VAL A 93 1.16 2.28 -4.70
N VAL A 94 1.27 3.27 -3.82
CA VAL A 94 0.68 4.59 -4.01
C VAL A 94 1.75 5.66 -4.05
N SER A 95 1.44 6.77 -4.71
CA SER A 95 2.19 8.01 -4.55
C SER A 95 1.24 9.21 -4.61
N PRO A 96 1.32 10.17 -3.67
CA PRO A 96 0.63 11.45 -3.84
C PRO A 96 1.05 12.12 -5.15
N VAL A 97 0.10 12.78 -5.81
CA VAL A 97 0.35 13.56 -7.03
C VAL A 97 1.37 14.68 -6.70
N GLY A 98 2.37 14.90 -7.56
CA GLY A 98 3.44 15.87 -7.33
C GLY A 98 4.85 15.31 -7.11
N GLY A 99 5.09 14.02 -7.42
CA GLY A 99 6.44 13.46 -7.51
C GLY A 99 7.00 12.91 -6.19
N HIS A 100 6.13 12.43 -5.31
CA HIS A 100 6.55 11.82 -4.05
C HIS A 100 7.11 10.40 -4.22
N ALA A 101 7.91 9.97 -3.25
CA ALA A 101 8.41 8.59 -3.22
C ALA A 101 7.24 7.59 -3.12
N PRO A 102 7.27 6.51 -3.94
CA PRO A 102 6.26 5.47 -3.89
C PRO A 102 6.24 4.77 -2.53
N LEU A 103 5.03 4.53 -2.03
CA LEU A 103 4.79 3.86 -0.76
C LEU A 103 3.98 2.61 -0.99
N ARG A 104 4.43 1.51 -0.42
CA ARG A 104 3.66 0.27 -0.47
C ARG A 104 2.41 0.38 0.39
N VAL A 105 1.32 -0.17 -0.10
CA VAL A 105 0.03 -0.24 0.60
C VAL A 105 -0.57 -1.63 0.49
N VAL A 106 -1.39 -2.00 1.46
CA VAL A 106 -2.14 -3.25 1.48
C VAL A 106 -3.61 -2.95 1.77
N SER A 107 -4.51 -3.75 1.20
CA SER A 107 -5.95 -3.65 1.40
C SER A 107 -6.32 -4.07 2.82
N THR A 108 -7.19 -3.28 3.46
CA THR A 108 -7.69 -3.58 4.80
C THR A 108 -8.58 -4.82 4.79
N ALA A 109 -9.27 -5.09 3.68
CA ALA A 109 -10.12 -6.28 3.53
C ALA A 109 -9.31 -7.58 3.68
N LEU A 110 -8.02 -7.60 3.31
CA LEU A 110 -7.16 -8.77 3.53
C LEU A 110 -6.96 -9.15 5.00
N TRP A 111 -7.30 -8.26 5.94
CA TRP A 111 -7.19 -8.55 7.36
C TRP A 111 -8.44 -9.13 7.97
N ASP A 112 -9.55 -9.14 7.24
CA ASP A 112 -10.77 -9.80 7.71
C ASP A 112 -10.49 -11.30 7.95
N ARG A 113 -11.15 -11.92 8.92
CA ARG A 113 -10.89 -13.33 9.26
C ARG A 113 -11.15 -14.23 8.05
N ASP A 114 -12.19 -13.93 7.29
CA ASP A 114 -12.59 -14.68 6.10
C ASP A 114 -12.94 -13.70 4.96
N PRO A 115 -11.92 -13.19 4.23
CA PRO A 115 -12.13 -12.23 3.18
C PRO A 115 -12.70 -12.96 1.96
N GLN A 116 -13.95 -12.67 1.63
CA GLN A 116 -14.58 -13.12 0.38
C GLN A 116 -13.98 -12.34 -0.79
N LEU A 117 -12.83 -12.81 -1.26
CA LEU A 117 -12.14 -12.24 -2.43
C LEU A 117 -12.30 -13.18 -3.62
N PRO A 118 -12.34 -12.63 -4.84
CA PRO A 118 -12.24 -13.45 -6.04
C PRO A 118 -10.90 -14.20 -6.06
N PRO A 119 -10.79 -15.29 -6.85
CA PRO A 119 -9.51 -15.91 -7.14
C PRO A 119 -8.53 -14.87 -7.70
N ALA A 120 -7.29 -14.89 -7.21
CA ALA A 120 -6.28 -13.98 -7.70
C ALA A 120 -5.84 -14.36 -9.12
N ASP A 121 -5.59 -13.34 -9.94
CA ASP A 121 -5.15 -13.54 -11.31
C ASP A 121 -3.63 -13.74 -11.42
N ALA A 122 -3.17 -14.06 -12.65
CA ALA A 122 -1.77 -14.27 -12.93
C ALA A 122 -0.90 -13.00 -12.78
N VAL A 123 -1.50 -11.81 -12.86
CA VAL A 123 -0.78 -10.53 -12.70
C VAL A 123 -0.48 -10.31 -11.21
N ALA A 124 -1.45 -10.58 -10.33
CA ALA A 124 -1.28 -10.57 -8.89
C ALA A 124 -0.22 -11.58 -8.43
N GLU A 125 -0.18 -12.77 -9.02
CA GLU A 125 0.88 -13.75 -8.73
C GLU A 125 2.27 -13.25 -9.16
N ARG A 126 2.40 -12.74 -10.38
CA ARG A 126 3.66 -12.20 -10.91
C ARG A 126 4.19 -11.04 -10.06
N ALA A 127 3.30 -10.20 -9.56
CA ALA A 127 3.62 -9.10 -8.66
C ALA A 127 3.94 -9.56 -7.22
N GLY A 128 3.73 -10.84 -6.88
CA GLY A 128 3.86 -11.36 -5.52
C GLY A 128 2.80 -10.83 -4.55
N LEU A 129 1.62 -10.47 -5.07
CA LEU A 129 0.41 -10.11 -4.32
C LEU A 129 -0.48 -11.34 -4.06
N ALA A 130 -0.25 -12.42 -4.77
CA ALA A 130 -0.94 -13.70 -4.64
C ALA A 130 0.03 -14.89 -4.78
N ARG A 131 -0.46 -16.07 -4.38
CA ARG A 131 0.19 -17.37 -4.52
C ARG A 131 -0.87 -18.45 -4.59
N ASP A 132 -0.73 -19.37 -5.54
CA ASP A 132 -1.63 -20.52 -5.75
C ASP A 132 -3.10 -20.07 -5.90
N GLY A 133 -3.33 -18.98 -6.65
CA GLY A 133 -4.63 -18.36 -6.90
C GLY A 133 -5.22 -17.60 -5.70
N ARG A 134 -4.46 -17.38 -4.63
CA ARG A 134 -4.93 -16.72 -3.39
C ARG A 134 -4.09 -15.52 -2.99
N TYR A 135 -4.74 -14.44 -2.59
CA TYR A 135 -4.05 -13.25 -2.11
C TYR A 135 -3.26 -13.47 -0.82
N VAL A 136 -2.04 -12.94 -0.77
CA VAL A 136 -1.16 -13.11 0.39
C VAL A 136 -1.29 -11.96 1.38
N ARG A 137 -1.44 -12.28 2.67
CA ARG A 137 -1.53 -11.27 3.74
C ARG A 137 -0.17 -10.73 4.22
N ARG A 138 0.94 -11.10 3.55
CA ARG A 138 2.30 -10.85 4.07
C ARG A 138 2.75 -9.40 3.91
N TRP A 139 3.21 -8.85 5.04
CA TRP A 139 3.74 -7.50 5.21
C TRP A 139 5.12 -7.27 4.59
N PHE A 140 5.91 -8.32 4.37
CA PHE A 140 7.27 -8.29 3.83
C PHE A 140 7.36 -9.28 2.68
#